data_AF-A0A954VFU8-F1
#
_entry.id   AF-A0A954VFU8-F1
#
_cell.length_a   1.000
_cell.length_b   1.000
_cell.length_c   1.000
_cell.angle_alpha   90.00
_cell.angle_beta   90.00
_cell.angle_gamma   90.00
#
_symmetry.space_group_name_H-M   'P 1'
#
loop_
_entity.id
_entity.type
_entity.pdbx_description
1 polymer ?
#
loop_
_entity_poly.entity_id
_entity_poly.type
_entity_poly.pdbx_seq_one_letter_code
_entity_poly.pdbx_strand_id
1 'polypeptide(L)'
;MVTLDLCQFVYFRADAQTPGIEKPGFQFVWLSQTLEPSLLRREAANRMHFDERSPVRQKKVFFGLSDGSAVVSCATRSDQPGSDNRTGDYFHHGYVVSPRDFEAIANDPFLLFDKLQFWNCPEDAVDAKIDSNLPNVTVALPEPGFANFQPLHLEGFDPADSILAHLLGFSLDALTQRKAISVVGPQELIMQFGRMLWATMPLAKRRECWFDTDATGNQAHNLPCWLMGLPKTPGGFGLTLIDLEAKQLRFQRKDVEQLNPYQAWLKSCFERRHSPNATEVQAAWQISSLLTGQKSIPFASCPTIASLAELLWSADPARANREYEKQLSTVIGQTLAQRCAKSLAASEDANERLQSMQGNWQIIRIVDALWNSYLRSPRDISANEIMQLQGFIDKHQTIAGLLAPFYLAFTSQKDISGHLTSFSRSQYDLFTQCMFDAELISFESMFVQSYAETLVENALKYNAIRRSNIQSVRTLLKRHGFEELMEYVLNNFEKSSPRTTKSRPLASETDATNLPKLVRNVQQDRKSSSHEGSLISRLSRWFRGD
;
A
#
# COMPACT_ATOMS: atom_id res chain seq x y z
N MET A 1 15.07 27.84 -5.20
CA MET A 1 15.49 27.52 -6.59
C MET A 1 16.61 26.51 -6.54
N VAL A 2 16.71 25.63 -7.54
CA VAL A 2 17.80 24.65 -7.65
C VAL A 2 18.69 25.05 -8.82
N THR A 3 20.01 25.07 -8.61
CA THR A 3 20.98 25.34 -9.67
C THR A 3 21.65 24.03 -10.07
N LEU A 4 21.63 23.70 -11.36
CA LEU A 4 22.24 22.49 -11.90
C LEU A 4 23.44 22.85 -12.77
N ASP A 5 24.44 21.98 -12.82
CA ASP A 5 25.55 22.06 -13.77
C ASP A 5 25.48 20.88 -14.76
N LEU A 6 25.31 21.19 -16.04
CA LEU A 6 24.99 20.22 -17.07
C LEU A 6 26.13 20.07 -18.06
N CYS A 7 26.46 18.83 -18.42
CA CYS A 7 27.37 18.56 -19.54
C CYS A 7 26.62 18.69 -20.86
N GLN A 8 27.29 19.17 -21.90
CA GLN A 8 26.73 19.29 -23.24
C GLN A 8 27.30 18.24 -24.18
N PHE A 9 26.54 17.90 -25.21
CA PHE A 9 27.01 17.10 -26.33
C PHE A 9 26.36 17.50 -27.64
N VAL A 10 27.10 17.22 -28.73
CA VAL A 10 26.61 17.31 -30.09
C VAL A 10 26.84 15.99 -30.81
N TYR A 11 25.79 15.49 -31.47
CA TYR A 11 25.80 14.27 -32.25
C TYR A 11 25.29 14.54 -33.66
N PHE A 12 26.15 14.33 -34.65
CA PHE A 12 25.82 14.50 -36.06
C PHE A 12 26.71 13.60 -36.91
N ARG A 13 26.45 13.59 -38.21
CA ARG A 13 27.27 12.88 -39.18
C ARG A 13 28.55 13.65 -39.46
N ALA A 14 29.63 13.26 -38.80
CA ALA A 14 30.94 13.82 -39.07
C ALA A 14 31.51 13.27 -40.39
N ASP A 15 32.26 14.11 -41.08
CA ASP A 15 33.03 13.76 -42.26
C ASP A 15 34.53 13.64 -41.94
N ALA A 16 35.35 13.38 -42.95
CA ALA A 16 36.80 13.28 -42.79
C ALA A 16 37.49 14.63 -42.51
N GLN A 17 36.78 15.75 -42.66
CA GLN A 17 37.30 17.10 -42.40
C GLN A 17 36.93 17.60 -41.00
N THR A 18 36.03 16.91 -40.31
CA THR A 18 35.60 17.23 -38.96
C THR A 18 36.76 17.05 -37.98
N PRO A 19 37.16 18.09 -37.21
CA PRO A 19 38.31 18.01 -36.30
C PRO A 19 38.17 16.91 -35.26
N GLY A 20 39.23 16.09 -35.10
CA GLY A 20 39.28 15.04 -34.07
C GLY A 20 38.53 13.75 -34.41
N ILE A 21 38.07 13.57 -35.66
CA ILE A 21 37.32 12.40 -36.10
C ILE A 21 38.17 11.50 -37.01
N GLU A 22 38.29 10.22 -36.65
CA GLU A 22 39.06 9.24 -37.42
C GLU A 22 38.25 8.54 -38.53
N LYS A 23 36.93 8.47 -38.37
CA LYS A 23 36.03 7.75 -39.30
C LYS A 23 34.78 8.57 -39.58
N PRO A 24 34.38 8.76 -40.85
CA PRO A 24 33.11 9.39 -41.19
C PRO A 24 31.91 8.60 -40.67
N GLY A 25 30.85 9.31 -40.28
CA GLY A 25 29.61 8.72 -39.79
C GLY A 25 29.00 9.48 -38.61
N PHE A 26 27.80 9.05 -38.21
CA PHE A 26 27.11 9.59 -37.05
C PHE A 26 27.87 9.25 -35.76
N GLN A 27 28.30 10.27 -35.05
CA GLN A 27 29.02 10.11 -33.79
C GLN A 27 28.92 11.37 -32.92
N PHE A 28 29.33 11.22 -31.66
CA PHE A 28 29.44 12.33 -30.73
C PHE A 28 30.75 13.09 -31.01
N VAL A 29 30.63 14.33 -31.46
CA VAL A 29 31.76 15.13 -31.96
C VAL A 29 32.22 16.14 -30.92
N TRP A 30 31.31 16.99 -30.44
CA TRP A 30 31.62 17.98 -29.40
C TRP A 30 31.00 17.56 -28.08
N LEU A 31 31.82 17.49 -27.04
CA LEU A 31 31.44 17.03 -25.70
C LEU A 31 32.05 17.96 -24.66
N SER A 32 31.39 18.10 -23.52
CA SER A 32 32.04 18.72 -22.36
C SER A 32 33.15 17.86 -21.78
N GLN A 33 34.26 18.46 -21.32
CA GLN A 33 35.41 17.72 -20.77
C GLN A 33 35.05 16.80 -19.61
N THR A 34 34.07 17.19 -18.80
CA THR A 34 33.64 16.44 -17.62
C THR A 34 32.73 15.27 -17.96
N LEU A 35 32.31 15.12 -19.22
CA LEU A 35 31.43 14.06 -19.65
C LEU A 35 32.23 12.80 -20.02
N GLU A 36 31.90 11.69 -19.39
CA GLU A 36 32.45 10.37 -19.73
C GLU A 36 31.85 9.89 -21.08
N PRO A 37 32.64 9.83 -22.18
CA PRO A 37 32.05 9.60 -23.50
C PRO A 37 31.64 8.15 -23.77
N SER A 38 32.23 7.16 -23.09
CA SER A 38 32.06 5.76 -23.47
C SER A 38 30.65 5.25 -23.17
N LEU A 39 30.07 5.66 -22.03
CA LEU A 39 28.71 5.31 -21.64
C LEU A 39 27.69 5.94 -22.59
N LEU A 40 27.83 7.23 -22.86
CA LEU A 40 26.96 7.96 -23.79
C LEU A 40 27.01 7.34 -25.18
N ARG A 41 28.21 7.08 -25.71
CA ARG A 41 28.39 6.46 -27.04
C ARG A 41 27.75 5.06 -27.12
N ARG A 42 27.89 4.25 -26.08
CA ARG A 42 27.35 2.88 -26.03
C ARG A 42 25.83 2.84 -25.98
N GLU A 43 25.21 3.77 -25.26
CA GLU A 43 23.78 3.68 -24.92
C GLU A 43 22.91 4.68 -25.69
N ALA A 44 23.42 5.81 -26.14
CA ALA A 44 22.60 6.85 -26.76
C ALA A 44 22.42 6.71 -28.28
N ALA A 45 23.35 6.07 -29.01
CA ALA A 45 23.34 6.07 -30.48
C ALA A 45 22.00 5.57 -31.08
N ASN A 46 21.45 4.48 -30.56
CA ASN A 46 20.16 3.92 -31.01
C ASN A 46 18.94 4.78 -30.61
N ARG A 47 19.10 5.70 -29.66
CA ARG A 47 18.07 6.60 -29.16
C ARG A 47 18.11 7.97 -29.86
N MET A 48 19.23 8.28 -30.51
CA MET A 48 19.44 9.50 -31.29
C MET A 48 19.10 9.33 -32.77
N HIS A 49 18.49 8.23 -33.21
CA HIS A 49 18.13 8.10 -34.62
C HIS A 49 16.99 9.05 -34.99
N PHE A 50 17.12 9.78 -36.10
CA PHE A 50 16.06 10.57 -36.71
C PHE A 50 15.84 10.11 -38.15
N ASP A 51 14.66 9.54 -38.44
CA ASP A 51 14.32 9.02 -39.77
C ASP A 51 14.13 10.17 -40.77
N GLU A 52 14.86 10.09 -41.89
CA GLU A 52 14.80 11.06 -42.99
C GLU A 52 13.38 11.24 -43.57
N ARG A 53 12.55 10.19 -43.48
CA ARG A 53 11.17 10.14 -44.00
C ARG A 53 10.18 10.83 -43.10
N SER A 54 10.57 11.19 -41.88
CA SER A 54 9.69 11.95 -41.00
C SER A 54 9.33 13.29 -41.63
N PRO A 55 8.06 13.72 -41.62
CA PRO A 55 7.70 15.06 -42.04
C PRO A 55 8.07 16.12 -40.99
N VAL A 56 8.47 15.73 -39.78
CA VAL A 56 8.81 16.68 -38.71
C VAL A 56 10.24 17.18 -38.90
N ARG A 57 10.44 18.50 -38.73
CA ARG A 57 11.77 19.13 -38.85
C ARG A 57 12.64 18.90 -37.61
N GLN A 58 12.01 18.84 -36.45
CA GLN A 58 12.68 18.72 -35.16
C GLN A 58 12.02 17.67 -34.29
N LYS A 59 12.78 17.09 -33.37
CA LYS A 59 12.21 16.25 -32.32
C LYS A 59 12.95 16.41 -31.01
N LYS A 60 12.25 16.21 -29.90
CA LYS A 60 12.79 16.20 -28.55
C LYS A 60 12.83 14.78 -28.01
N VAL A 61 13.95 14.43 -27.38
CA VAL A 61 14.23 13.07 -26.89
C VAL A 61 14.74 13.16 -25.46
N PHE A 62 14.20 12.34 -24.55
CA PHE A 62 14.65 12.23 -23.16
C PHE A 62 14.82 10.78 -22.72
N PHE A 63 16.00 10.35 -22.27
CA PHE A 63 16.19 9.00 -21.75
C PHE A 63 17.21 8.95 -20.60
N GLY A 64 17.13 7.91 -19.78
CA GLY A 64 18.13 7.61 -18.75
C GLY A 64 19.27 6.73 -19.26
N LEU A 65 20.44 6.89 -18.66
CA LEU A 65 21.62 6.04 -18.82
C LEU A 65 21.72 5.03 -17.65
N SER A 66 22.52 3.97 -17.82
CA SER A 66 22.66 2.92 -16.81
C SER A 66 23.32 3.38 -15.49
N ASP A 67 24.04 4.50 -15.48
CA ASP A 67 24.59 5.14 -14.28
C ASP A 67 23.57 6.02 -13.53
N GLY A 68 22.35 6.16 -14.07
CA GLY A 68 21.30 7.01 -13.54
C GLY A 68 21.31 8.44 -14.07
N SER A 69 22.26 8.81 -14.92
CA SER A 69 22.29 10.12 -15.58
C SER A 69 21.12 10.26 -16.56
N ALA A 70 20.63 11.48 -16.72
CA ALA A 70 19.53 11.79 -17.64
C ALA A 70 20.05 12.53 -18.87
N VAL A 71 19.52 12.18 -20.04
CA VAL A 71 19.86 12.83 -21.31
C VAL A 71 18.62 13.51 -21.87
N VAL A 72 18.73 14.80 -22.18
CA VAL A 72 17.71 15.55 -22.94
C VAL A 72 18.34 16.09 -24.23
N SER A 73 17.68 15.93 -25.37
CA SER A 73 18.21 16.35 -26.66
C SER A 73 17.13 16.88 -27.58
N CYS A 74 17.50 17.84 -28.42
CA CYS A 74 16.75 18.25 -29.59
C CYS A 74 17.50 17.80 -30.84
N ALA A 75 16.82 17.05 -31.70
CA ALA A 75 17.28 16.71 -33.03
C ALA A 75 16.67 17.69 -34.04
N THR A 76 17.46 18.15 -34.98
CA THR A 76 17.02 18.94 -36.13
C THR A 76 17.48 18.28 -37.41
N ARG A 77 16.58 18.11 -38.37
CA ARG A 77 16.95 17.59 -39.69
C ARG A 77 17.66 18.68 -40.50
N SER A 78 18.72 18.29 -41.21
CA SER A 78 19.39 19.17 -42.16
C SER A 78 18.50 19.38 -43.40
N ASP A 79 18.36 20.63 -43.82
CA ASP A 79 17.73 20.98 -45.10
C ASP A 79 18.70 20.82 -46.28
N GLN A 80 20.00 20.68 -46.00
CA GLN A 80 21.05 20.52 -46.99
C GLN A 80 21.43 19.04 -47.15
N PRO A 81 21.57 18.53 -48.38
CA PRO A 81 22.20 17.24 -48.62
C PRO A 81 23.61 17.23 -48.04
N GLY A 82 24.01 16.11 -47.44
CA GLY A 82 25.37 15.95 -46.94
C GLY A 82 26.42 16.11 -48.04
N SER A 83 27.69 16.19 -47.64
CA SER A 83 28.84 16.30 -48.57
C SER A 83 28.92 15.13 -49.57
N ASP A 84 28.22 14.01 -49.31
CA ASP A 84 28.11 12.85 -50.18
C ASP A 84 26.76 12.76 -50.93
N ASN A 85 26.01 13.87 -50.97
CA ASN A 85 24.70 14.00 -51.60
C ASN A 85 23.62 13.05 -51.04
N ARG A 86 23.86 12.49 -49.85
CA ARG A 86 22.86 11.66 -49.16
C ARG A 86 21.86 12.54 -48.43
N THR A 87 20.60 12.10 -48.48
CA THR A 87 19.53 12.63 -47.65
C THR A 87 19.60 12.02 -46.24
N GLY A 88 18.95 12.67 -45.28
CA GLY A 88 18.82 12.11 -43.93
C GLY A 88 19.92 12.49 -42.94
N ASP A 89 20.69 13.54 -43.24
CA ASP A 89 21.57 14.15 -42.25
C ASP A 89 20.73 14.91 -41.21
N TYR A 90 21.10 14.74 -39.95
CA TYR A 90 20.45 15.40 -38.82
C TYR A 90 21.48 15.73 -37.75
N PHE A 91 21.13 16.70 -36.92
CA PHE A 91 21.97 17.28 -35.89
C PHE A 91 21.26 17.18 -34.54
N HIS A 92 21.95 16.66 -33.54
CA HIS A 92 21.50 16.68 -32.16
C HIS A 92 22.35 17.63 -31.34
N HIS A 93 21.69 18.54 -30.64
CA HIS A 93 22.25 19.17 -29.45
C HIS A 93 21.57 18.58 -28.22
N GLY A 94 22.32 18.33 -27.16
CA GLY A 94 21.73 17.82 -25.93
C GLY A 94 22.60 18.02 -24.71
N TYR A 95 21.99 17.66 -23.58
CA TYR A 95 22.53 17.83 -22.26
C TYR A 95 22.49 16.52 -21.51
N VAL A 96 23.55 16.24 -20.74
CA VAL A 96 23.61 15.15 -19.78
C VAL A 96 23.57 15.76 -18.37
N VAL A 97 22.60 15.30 -17.60
CA VAL A 97 22.35 15.72 -16.22
C VAL A 97 22.79 14.60 -15.29
N SER A 98 23.60 14.94 -14.28
CA SER A 98 24.05 13.96 -13.31
C SER A 98 22.86 13.34 -12.55
N PRO A 99 22.99 12.11 -12.00
CA PRO A 99 21.90 11.49 -11.26
C PRO A 99 21.42 12.36 -10.09
N ARG A 100 22.36 13.00 -9.39
CA ARG A 100 22.09 13.89 -8.25
C ARG A 100 21.33 15.16 -8.68
N ASP A 101 21.74 15.77 -9.78
CA ASP A 101 21.11 16.99 -10.29
C ASP A 101 19.72 16.71 -10.83
N PHE A 102 19.53 15.56 -11.48
CA PHE A 102 18.23 15.14 -11.96
C PHE A 102 17.27 14.80 -10.81
N GLU A 103 17.78 14.17 -9.75
CA GLU A 103 17.07 13.97 -8.49
C GLU A 103 16.61 15.29 -7.85
N ALA A 104 17.46 16.31 -7.87
CA ALA A 104 17.18 17.62 -7.28
C ALA A 104 16.00 18.35 -7.95
N ILE A 105 15.63 17.95 -9.17
CA ILE A 105 14.43 18.44 -9.88
C ILE A 105 13.32 17.39 -9.95
N ALA A 106 13.29 16.45 -9.01
CA ALA A 106 12.30 15.37 -8.93
C ALA A 106 12.22 14.52 -10.21
N ASN A 107 13.36 14.36 -10.90
CA ASN A 107 13.49 13.66 -12.18
C ASN A 107 12.53 14.24 -13.23
N ASP A 108 12.42 15.56 -13.39
CA ASP A 108 11.54 16.18 -14.38
C ASP A 108 12.31 16.69 -15.61
N PRO A 109 12.28 15.98 -16.75
CA PRO A 109 13.00 16.40 -17.96
C PRO A 109 12.33 17.60 -18.64
N PHE A 110 11.06 17.87 -18.33
CA PHE A 110 10.32 18.93 -18.99
C PHE A 110 10.74 20.32 -18.50
N LEU A 111 11.21 20.44 -17.25
CA LEU A 111 11.84 21.65 -16.73
C LEU A 111 13.10 22.02 -17.52
N LEU A 112 13.87 21.01 -17.96
CA LEU A 112 15.06 21.20 -18.78
C LEU A 112 14.68 21.68 -20.18
N PHE A 113 13.69 21.06 -20.81
CA PHE A 113 13.21 21.48 -22.14
C PHE A 113 12.62 22.89 -22.20
N ASP A 114 12.16 23.44 -21.07
CA ASP A 114 11.64 24.82 -20.99
C ASP A 114 12.73 25.87 -20.82
N LYS A 115 13.86 25.49 -20.22
CA LYS A 115 14.89 26.43 -19.77
C LYS A 115 16.16 26.38 -20.60
N LEU A 116 16.48 25.22 -21.17
CA LEU A 116 17.67 25.03 -21.99
C LEU A 116 17.41 25.49 -23.44
N GLN A 117 18.44 26.06 -24.03
CA GLN A 117 18.45 26.45 -25.45
C GLN A 117 19.12 25.36 -26.25
N PHE A 118 18.44 24.85 -27.28
CA PHE A 118 19.02 23.84 -28.17
C PHE A 118 19.46 24.50 -29.48
N TRP A 119 20.61 24.06 -29.99
CA TRP A 119 21.09 24.45 -31.30
C TRP A 119 20.38 23.62 -32.36
N ASN A 120 20.19 24.20 -33.52
CA ASN A 120 19.46 23.59 -34.62
C ASN A 120 20.37 23.17 -35.76
N CYS A 121 21.58 23.72 -35.83
CA CYS A 121 22.58 23.33 -36.80
C CYS A 121 24.02 23.44 -36.23
N PRO A 122 25.01 22.82 -36.90
CA PRO A 122 26.41 22.93 -36.49
C PRO A 122 26.93 24.38 -36.48
N GLU A 123 26.44 25.23 -37.37
CA GLU A 123 26.86 26.64 -37.47
C GLU A 123 26.55 27.41 -36.19
N ASP A 124 25.43 27.12 -35.52
CA ASP A 124 25.07 27.73 -34.23
C ASP A 124 26.17 27.52 -33.16
N ALA A 125 26.85 26.37 -33.19
CA ALA A 125 27.93 26.03 -32.26
C ALA A 125 29.26 26.70 -32.64
N VAL A 126 29.53 26.82 -33.94
CA VAL A 126 30.71 27.51 -34.48
C VAL A 126 30.61 29.02 -34.20
N ASP A 127 29.43 29.61 -34.39
CA ASP A 127 29.14 31.02 -34.12
C ASP A 127 29.27 31.35 -32.62
N ALA A 128 29.02 30.37 -31.74
CA ALA A 128 29.28 30.47 -30.31
C ALA A 128 30.79 30.42 -29.94
N LYS A 129 31.69 30.31 -30.93
CA LYS A 129 33.16 30.18 -30.79
C LYS A 129 33.57 29.01 -29.91
N ILE A 130 32.81 27.92 -29.96
CA ILE A 130 33.10 26.75 -29.15
C ILE A 130 34.00 25.82 -29.96
N ASP A 131 35.20 25.57 -29.45
CA ASP A 131 36.10 24.54 -30.00
C ASP A 131 35.47 23.14 -29.83
N SER A 132 36.20 22.06 -30.15
CA SER A 132 35.71 20.69 -29.99
C SER A 132 35.27 20.29 -28.56
N ASN A 133 35.51 21.18 -27.59
CA ASN A 133 35.16 21.03 -26.20
C ASN A 133 34.07 22.03 -25.77
N LEU A 134 32.89 21.51 -25.41
CA LEU A 134 31.77 22.34 -24.98
C LEU A 134 31.90 22.70 -23.49
N PRO A 135 31.71 23.97 -23.06
CA PRO A 135 31.65 24.28 -21.65
C PRO A 135 30.43 23.61 -21.00
N ASN A 136 30.48 23.38 -19.68
CA ASN A 136 29.26 23.01 -18.95
C ASN A 136 28.28 24.18 -18.94
N VAL A 137 26.99 23.88 -18.80
CA VAL A 137 25.92 24.87 -18.71
C VAL A 137 25.31 24.83 -17.33
N THR A 138 25.39 25.97 -16.64
CA THR A 138 24.68 26.18 -15.39
C THR A 138 23.27 26.70 -15.67
N VAL A 139 22.25 26.03 -15.12
CA VAL A 139 20.85 26.44 -15.25
C VAL A 139 20.19 26.56 -13.88
N ALA A 140 19.50 27.69 -13.66
CA ALA A 140 18.67 27.91 -12.48
C ALA A 140 17.24 27.47 -12.79
N LEU A 141 16.77 26.47 -12.06
CA LEU A 141 15.43 25.92 -12.18
C LEU A 141 14.61 26.27 -10.93
N PRO A 142 13.27 26.39 -11.08
CA PRO A 142 12.41 26.48 -9.92
C PRO A 142 12.66 25.27 -9.02
N GLU A 143 12.50 25.44 -7.71
CA GLU A 143 12.43 24.26 -6.84
C GLU A 143 11.33 23.34 -7.36
N PRO A 144 11.54 22.01 -7.31
CA PRO A 144 10.53 21.06 -7.73
C PRO A 144 9.25 21.30 -6.93
N GLY A 145 8.26 21.89 -7.60
CA GLY A 145 6.96 22.22 -7.06
C GLY A 145 5.94 21.95 -8.14
N PHE A 146 4.98 21.08 -7.87
CA PHE A 146 3.84 20.81 -8.76
C PHE A 146 2.82 21.95 -8.66
N ALA A 147 3.25 23.16 -9.05
CA ALA A 147 2.34 24.25 -9.33
C ALA A 147 2.15 24.30 -10.85
N ASN A 148 0.91 24.16 -11.31
CA ASN A 148 0.46 24.23 -12.71
C ASN A 148 0.25 22.89 -13.44
N PHE A 149 -0.39 21.93 -12.77
CA PHE A 149 -1.11 20.88 -13.49
C PHE A 149 -2.36 21.47 -14.15
N GLN A 150 -2.48 21.39 -15.47
CA GLN A 150 -3.74 21.60 -16.17
C GLN A 150 -4.09 20.34 -16.97
N PRO A 151 -5.26 19.72 -16.75
CA PRO A 151 -5.66 18.54 -17.51
C PRO A 151 -5.89 18.91 -18.98
N LEU A 152 -5.40 18.07 -19.90
CA LEU A 152 -5.67 18.23 -21.33
C LEU A 152 -7.09 17.71 -21.62
N HIS A 153 -7.99 18.58 -22.08
CA HIS A 153 -9.35 18.20 -22.43
C HIS A 153 -9.40 17.62 -23.85
N LEU A 154 -9.77 16.34 -23.96
CA LEU A 154 -9.94 15.64 -25.23
C LEU A 154 -11.44 15.59 -25.63
N GLU A 155 -11.82 16.10 -26.81
CA GLU A 155 -13.21 16.14 -27.32
C GLU A 155 -13.61 14.83 -28.01
N GLY A 156 -14.87 14.39 -27.83
CA GLY A 156 -15.33 13.08 -28.30
C GLY A 156 -15.11 11.94 -27.29
N PHE A 157 -14.62 12.30 -26.10
CA PHE A 157 -14.51 11.45 -24.94
C PHE A 157 -15.37 12.02 -23.80
N ASP A 158 -16.22 11.20 -23.19
CA ASP A 158 -16.98 11.59 -21.99
C ASP A 158 -15.99 11.73 -20.81
N PRO A 159 -15.96 12.88 -20.11
CA PRO A 159 -15.12 13.09 -18.92
C PRO A 159 -15.27 12.02 -17.83
N ALA A 160 -16.37 11.26 -17.85
CA ALA A 160 -16.69 10.30 -16.80
C ALA A 160 -15.92 8.98 -16.87
N ASP A 161 -15.43 8.48 -18.01
CA ASP A 161 -14.94 7.10 -18.07
C ASP A 161 -13.74 6.84 -18.99
N SER A 162 -12.77 6.11 -18.43
CA SER A 162 -11.71 5.33 -19.09
C SER A 162 -10.40 6.00 -19.53
N ILE A 163 -10.31 7.12 -20.25
CA ILE A 163 -9.00 7.47 -20.90
C ILE A 163 -7.87 7.83 -19.93
N LEU A 164 -8.03 8.78 -19.01
CA LEU A 164 -6.91 9.12 -18.12
C LEU A 164 -6.60 7.95 -17.19
N ALA A 165 -7.62 7.25 -16.68
CA ALA A 165 -7.41 6.02 -15.92
C ALA A 165 -6.82 4.86 -16.74
N HIS A 166 -7.00 4.82 -18.07
CA HIS A 166 -6.43 3.84 -19.01
C HIS A 166 -5.02 4.24 -19.49
N LEU A 167 -4.73 5.53 -19.61
CA LEU A 167 -3.42 6.08 -19.99
C LEU A 167 -2.46 6.08 -18.80
N LEU A 168 -3.00 6.34 -17.61
CA LEU A 168 -2.38 6.06 -16.31
C LEU A 168 -2.52 4.57 -15.93
N GLY A 169 -3.43 3.91 -16.65
CA GLY A 169 -3.75 2.48 -16.71
C GLY A 169 -2.73 1.63 -17.43
N PHE A 170 -2.01 2.24 -18.39
CA PHE A 170 -0.79 1.70 -18.99
C PHE A 170 0.20 1.54 -17.87
N SER A 171 0.16 0.33 -17.30
CA SER A 171 0.67 0.06 -15.98
C SER A 171 2.12 0.49 -15.89
N LEU A 172 2.54 0.88 -14.70
CA LEU A 172 3.97 0.93 -14.39
C LEU A 172 4.65 -0.42 -14.71
N ASP A 173 3.88 -1.50 -14.83
CA ASP A 173 4.30 -2.80 -15.38
C ASP A 173 4.38 -2.86 -16.92
N ALA A 174 3.58 -2.10 -17.67
CA ALA A 174 3.66 -1.93 -19.13
C ALA A 174 5.00 -1.28 -19.55
N LEU A 175 5.55 -0.38 -18.71
CA LEU A 175 6.92 0.13 -18.83
C LEU A 175 7.96 -0.99 -18.76
N THR A 176 7.79 -1.95 -17.83
CA THR A 176 8.68 -3.12 -17.71
C THR A 176 8.50 -4.12 -18.87
N GLN A 177 7.37 -4.09 -19.57
CA GLN A 177 7.03 -4.98 -20.69
C GLN A 177 7.21 -4.34 -22.08
N ARG A 178 7.91 -3.20 -22.21
CA ARG A 178 8.18 -2.50 -23.48
C ARG A 178 6.91 -2.06 -24.24
N LYS A 179 5.84 -1.72 -23.52
CA LYS A 179 4.57 -1.26 -24.08
C LYS A 179 4.50 0.26 -24.00
N ALA A 180 4.83 0.93 -25.09
CA ALA A 180 4.78 2.38 -25.22
C ALA A 180 3.35 2.91 -25.49
N ILE A 181 3.05 4.12 -25.03
CA ILE A 181 1.89 4.89 -25.49
C ILE A 181 2.28 5.61 -26.78
N SER A 182 1.55 5.37 -27.87
CA SER A 182 1.77 6.06 -29.14
C SER A 182 0.82 7.24 -29.27
N VAL A 183 1.36 8.37 -29.72
CA VAL A 183 0.63 9.63 -29.79
C VAL A 183 0.90 10.31 -31.11
N VAL A 184 -0.15 10.82 -31.74
CA VAL A 184 -0.10 11.56 -33.01
C VAL A 184 -0.51 12.99 -32.76
N GLY A 185 0.26 13.92 -33.32
CA GLY A 185 -0.05 15.34 -33.28
C GLY A 185 1.21 16.21 -33.41
N PRO A 186 1.05 17.54 -33.40
CA PRO A 186 2.16 18.49 -33.31
C PRO A 186 3.05 18.24 -32.09
N GLN A 187 4.35 18.54 -32.23
CA GLN A 187 5.36 18.34 -31.19
C GLN A 187 4.96 19.03 -29.87
N GLU A 188 4.37 20.23 -29.95
CA GLU A 188 3.94 21.03 -28.80
C GLU A 188 2.86 20.30 -28.00
N LEU A 189 1.89 19.70 -28.67
CA LEU A 189 0.83 18.92 -28.01
C LEU A 189 1.39 17.64 -27.40
N ILE A 190 2.30 16.95 -28.10
CA ILE A 190 2.97 15.75 -27.58
C ILE A 190 3.77 16.09 -26.31
N MET A 191 4.48 17.22 -26.29
CA MET A 191 5.20 17.71 -25.11
C MET A 191 4.26 18.03 -23.95
N GLN A 192 3.13 18.70 -24.20
CA GLN A 192 2.12 18.99 -23.17
C GLN A 192 1.50 17.72 -22.60
N PHE A 193 1.16 16.76 -23.45
CA PHE A 193 0.63 15.46 -23.05
C PHE A 193 1.67 14.68 -22.22
N GLY A 194 2.94 14.70 -22.64
CA GLY A 194 4.05 14.12 -21.89
C GLY A 194 4.16 14.72 -20.48
N ARG A 195 4.10 16.04 -20.34
CA ARG A 195 4.10 16.70 -19.01
C ARG A 195 2.96 16.23 -18.11
N MET A 196 1.76 16.15 -18.67
CA MET A 196 0.58 15.70 -17.94
C MET A 196 0.77 14.27 -17.43
N LEU A 197 1.21 13.35 -18.28
CA LEU A 197 1.48 11.96 -17.89
C LEU A 197 2.63 11.86 -16.89
N TRP A 198 3.68 12.67 -17.03
CA TRP A 198 4.82 12.67 -16.12
C TRP A 198 4.43 13.05 -14.69
N ALA A 199 3.57 14.06 -14.55
CA ALA A 199 3.08 14.51 -13.25
C ALA A 199 2.36 13.42 -12.47
N THR A 200 1.67 12.54 -13.18
CA THR A 200 0.95 11.40 -12.62
C THR A 200 1.80 10.14 -12.44
N MET A 201 3.11 10.17 -12.74
CA MET A 201 4.01 9.05 -12.49
C MET A 201 4.69 9.19 -11.12
N PRO A 202 4.79 8.10 -10.34
CA PRO A 202 5.56 8.10 -9.10
C PRO A 202 7.04 8.32 -9.39
N LEU A 203 7.73 9.01 -8.48
CA LEU A 203 9.12 9.43 -8.66
C LEU A 203 10.05 8.25 -8.94
N ALA A 204 9.82 7.12 -8.27
CA ALA A 204 10.61 5.90 -8.44
C ALA A 204 10.58 5.38 -9.89
N LYS A 205 9.52 5.66 -10.65
CA LYS A 205 9.33 5.13 -12.01
C LYS A 205 9.77 6.08 -13.11
N ARG A 206 9.87 7.38 -12.82
CA ARG A 206 10.31 8.41 -13.76
C ARG A 206 11.70 8.13 -14.37
N ARG A 207 12.62 7.52 -13.62
CA ARG A 207 13.97 7.21 -14.14
C ARG A 207 13.99 6.09 -15.17
N GLU A 208 12.99 5.22 -15.16
CA GLU A 208 12.88 4.07 -16.07
C GLU A 208 12.25 4.46 -17.42
N CYS A 209 11.87 5.72 -17.58
CA CYS A 209 11.03 6.21 -18.66
C CYS A 209 11.85 6.92 -19.75
N TRP A 210 11.73 6.50 -21.02
CA TRP A 210 12.15 7.29 -22.21
C TRP A 210 10.96 7.88 -22.98
N PHE A 211 11.06 9.16 -23.35
CA PHE A 211 10.17 9.86 -24.28
C PHE A 211 10.86 10.31 -25.60
N ASP A 212 10.18 10.16 -26.73
CA ASP A 212 10.58 10.69 -28.05
C ASP A 212 9.37 11.35 -28.73
N THR A 213 9.45 12.63 -29.11
CA THR A 213 8.34 13.31 -29.82
C THR A 213 8.16 12.85 -31.26
N ASP A 214 9.14 12.13 -31.82
CA ASP A 214 9.04 11.52 -33.15
C ASP A 214 9.88 10.24 -33.25
N ALA A 215 9.19 9.12 -33.03
CA ALA A 215 9.76 7.79 -33.10
C ALA A 215 9.64 7.14 -34.49
N THR A 216 9.43 7.92 -35.57
CA THR A 216 9.42 7.39 -36.94
C THR A 216 10.74 6.66 -37.23
N GLY A 217 10.66 5.49 -37.88
CA GLY A 217 11.82 4.67 -38.25
C GLY A 217 12.47 3.91 -37.08
N ASN A 218 12.22 4.32 -35.83
CA ASN A 218 12.66 3.58 -34.67
C ASN A 218 11.90 2.25 -34.57
N GLN A 219 12.60 1.17 -34.21
CA GLN A 219 11.96 -0.08 -33.83
C GLN A 219 11.27 0.10 -32.48
N ALA A 220 10.06 0.68 -32.53
CA ALA A 220 9.19 1.02 -31.41
C ALA A 220 8.98 -0.12 -30.38
N HIS A 221 9.22 -1.37 -30.77
CA HIS A 221 9.05 -2.57 -29.94
C HIS A 221 10.32 -2.99 -29.18
N ASN A 222 11.50 -2.47 -29.55
CA ASN A 222 12.78 -2.91 -28.98
C ASN A 222 13.36 -1.95 -27.93
N LEU A 223 12.67 -0.86 -27.67
CA LEU A 223 13.15 0.20 -26.81
C LEU A 223 12.15 0.46 -25.68
N PRO A 224 12.60 0.58 -24.42
CA PRO A 224 11.74 0.90 -23.29
C PRO A 224 11.33 2.38 -23.36
N CYS A 225 10.45 2.72 -24.29
CA CYS A 225 9.87 4.05 -24.45
C CYS A 225 8.47 4.05 -23.85
N TRP A 226 8.14 5.04 -23.01
CA TRP A 226 6.81 5.15 -22.41
C TRP A 226 5.87 6.00 -23.25
N LEU A 227 6.42 6.97 -23.99
CA LEU A 227 5.66 7.86 -24.84
C LEU A 227 6.40 8.08 -26.17
N MET A 228 5.77 7.63 -27.25
CA MET A 228 6.25 7.75 -28.62
C MET A 228 5.34 8.68 -29.41
N GLY A 229 5.87 9.83 -29.79
CA GLY A 229 5.24 10.69 -30.77
C GLY A 229 5.39 10.13 -32.19
N LEU A 230 4.36 10.35 -33.00
CA LEU A 230 4.29 9.92 -34.39
C LEU A 230 3.70 11.06 -35.23
N PRO A 231 4.24 11.32 -36.43
CA PRO A 231 3.77 12.40 -37.29
C PRO A 231 2.40 12.13 -37.90
N LYS A 232 2.01 10.86 -38.01
CA LYS A 232 0.72 10.43 -38.55
C LYS A 232 0.30 9.10 -37.95
N THR A 233 -1.00 8.83 -37.99
CA THR A 233 -1.55 7.51 -37.61
C THR A 233 -0.92 6.43 -38.49
N PRO A 234 -0.21 5.46 -37.91
CA PRO A 234 0.43 4.43 -38.69
C PRO A 234 -0.59 3.35 -39.08
N GLY A 235 -0.44 2.74 -40.26
CA GLY A 235 -1.35 1.71 -40.75
C GLY A 235 -1.08 0.37 -40.05
N GLY A 236 -2.04 -0.13 -39.25
CA GLY A 236 -2.03 -1.51 -38.72
C GLY A 236 -1.12 -1.75 -37.52
N PHE A 237 -1.39 -1.13 -36.37
CA PHE A 237 -0.58 -1.28 -35.15
C PHE A 237 -1.40 -1.83 -33.97
N GLY A 238 -0.79 -2.72 -33.18
CA GLY A 238 -1.34 -3.27 -31.94
C GLY A 238 -1.04 -2.45 -30.69
N LEU A 239 -0.75 -1.15 -30.84
CA LEU A 239 -0.46 -0.21 -29.75
C LEU A 239 -1.69 0.66 -29.45
N THR A 240 -1.76 1.20 -28.24
CA THR A 240 -2.72 2.24 -27.92
C THR A 240 -2.28 3.53 -28.58
N LEU A 241 -3.14 4.08 -29.44
CA LEU A 241 -2.86 5.26 -30.25
C LEU A 241 -3.83 6.39 -29.91
N ILE A 242 -3.28 7.54 -29.53
CA ILE A 242 -4.02 8.75 -29.24
C ILE A 242 -3.71 9.78 -30.31
N ASP A 243 -4.74 10.40 -30.87
CA ASP A 243 -4.62 11.56 -31.71
C ASP A 243 -4.92 12.81 -30.86
N LEU A 244 -3.89 13.60 -30.57
CA LEU A 244 -4.03 14.80 -29.74
C LEU A 244 -4.70 15.96 -30.46
N GLU A 245 -4.53 16.04 -31.78
CA GLU A 245 -5.08 17.12 -32.58
C GLU A 245 -6.57 16.90 -32.82
N ALA A 246 -6.95 15.68 -33.23
CA ALA A 246 -8.35 15.27 -33.29
C ALA A 246 -8.96 15.06 -31.90
N LYS A 247 -8.12 15.10 -30.85
CA LYS A 247 -8.47 14.85 -29.45
C LYS A 247 -9.18 13.49 -29.22
N GLN A 248 -8.80 12.46 -29.97
CA GLN A 248 -9.49 11.17 -30.03
C GLN A 248 -8.56 9.99 -29.76
N LEU A 249 -9.08 8.91 -29.18
CA LEU A 249 -8.40 7.63 -29.13
C LEU A 249 -8.75 6.83 -30.38
N ARG A 250 -7.73 6.44 -31.17
CA ARG A 250 -7.95 5.73 -32.44
C ARG A 250 -7.88 4.21 -32.30
N PHE A 251 -7.04 3.71 -31.40
CA PHE A 251 -6.90 2.27 -31.16
C PHE A 251 -6.81 1.98 -29.66
N GLN A 252 -7.65 1.07 -29.18
CA GLN A 252 -7.64 0.55 -27.81
C GLN A 252 -7.34 -0.94 -27.85
N ARG A 253 -6.34 -1.38 -27.07
CA ARG A 253 -6.12 -2.81 -26.84
C ARG A 253 -7.33 -3.36 -26.07
N LYS A 254 -7.93 -4.47 -26.52
CA LYS A 254 -9.15 -5.05 -25.92
C LYS A 254 -8.97 -5.53 -24.47
N ASP A 255 -7.73 -5.71 -24.02
CA ASP A 255 -7.37 -6.30 -22.73
C ASP A 255 -7.21 -5.25 -21.62
N VAL A 256 -8.15 -4.30 -21.50
CA VAL A 256 -8.04 -3.35 -20.39
C VAL A 256 -8.52 -4.01 -19.12
N GLU A 257 -7.56 -4.41 -18.29
CA GLU A 257 -7.79 -4.94 -16.96
C GLU A 257 -8.55 -3.94 -16.09
N GLN A 258 -9.25 -4.45 -15.06
CA GLN A 258 -9.86 -3.60 -14.04
C GLN A 258 -8.83 -2.64 -13.43
N LEU A 259 -9.21 -1.37 -13.28
CA LEU A 259 -8.37 -0.33 -12.68
C LEU A 259 -7.86 -0.80 -11.31
N ASN A 260 -6.56 -0.65 -11.06
CA ASN A 260 -6.01 -0.83 -9.73
C ASN A 260 -6.35 0.38 -8.82
N PRO A 261 -6.18 0.28 -7.49
CA PRO A 261 -6.51 1.37 -6.56
C PRO A 261 -5.86 2.71 -6.93
N TYR A 262 -4.59 2.70 -7.32
CA TYR A 262 -3.87 3.90 -7.76
C TYR A 262 -4.51 4.57 -8.97
N GLN A 263 -4.87 3.79 -10.00
CA GLN A 263 -5.51 4.28 -11.22
C GLN A 263 -6.91 4.83 -10.95
N ALA A 264 -7.67 4.17 -10.07
CA ALA A 264 -8.98 4.63 -9.63
C ALA A 264 -8.88 5.93 -8.80
N TRP A 265 -7.88 6.06 -7.93
CA TRP A 265 -7.61 7.32 -7.22
C TRP A 265 -7.23 8.44 -8.18
N LEU A 266 -6.33 8.19 -9.14
CA LEU A 266 -5.98 9.17 -10.16
C LEU A 266 -7.22 9.61 -10.94
N LYS A 267 -8.06 8.66 -11.40
CA LYS A 267 -9.35 8.96 -12.05
C LYS A 267 -10.18 9.95 -11.20
N SER A 268 -10.32 9.68 -9.91
CA SER A 268 -11.07 10.54 -9.00
C SER A 268 -10.47 11.94 -8.86
N CYS A 269 -9.14 12.09 -8.95
CA CYS A 269 -8.47 13.39 -8.94
C CYS A 269 -8.89 14.21 -10.17
N PHE A 270 -8.91 13.59 -11.35
CA PHE A 270 -9.35 14.23 -12.59
C PHE A 270 -10.82 14.66 -12.55
N GLU A 271 -11.70 13.75 -12.14
CA GLU A 271 -13.14 14.04 -12.01
C GLU A 271 -13.39 15.22 -11.06
N ARG A 272 -12.60 15.33 -9.99
CA ARG A 272 -12.69 16.42 -9.00
C ARG A 272 -11.87 17.66 -9.34
N ARG A 273 -11.16 17.66 -10.48
CA ARG A 273 -10.18 18.71 -10.85
C ARG A 273 -9.14 18.97 -9.77
N HIS A 274 -8.83 17.95 -8.98
CA HIS A 274 -7.75 17.97 -8.00
C HIS A 274 -6.42 17.66 -8.70
N SER A 275 -5.40 18.46 -8.41
CA SER A 275 -4.05 18.30 -8.95
C SER A 275 -3.15 17.73 -7.84
N PRO A 276 -2.94 16.41 -7.78
CA PRO A 276 -2.14 15.82 -6.72
C PRO A 276 -0.67 16.23 -6.86
N ASN A 277 -0.01 16.47 -5.74
CA ASN A 277 1.43 16.77 -5.73
C ASN A 277 2.27 15.47 -5.81
N ALA A 278 3.59 15.58 -6.06
CA ALA A 278 4.46 14.39 -6.18
C ALA A 278 4.49 13.50 -4.93
N THR A 279 4.38 14.08 -3.73
CA THR A 279 4.35 13.31 -2.48
C THR A 279 3.07 12.52 -2.38
N GLU A 280 1.93 13.09 -2.77
CA GLU A 280 0.64 12.39 -2.85
C GLU A 280 0.66 11.28 -3.91
N VAL A 281 1.18 11.57 -5.10
CA VAL A 281 1.34 10.58 -6.18
C VAL A 281 2.22 9.41 -5.73
N GLN A 282 3.37 9.71 -5.09
CA GLN A 282 4.28 8.70 -4.57
C GLN A 282 3.63 7.87 -3.45
N ALA A 283 2.98 8.52 -2.49
CA ALA A 283 2.29 7.84 -1.39
C ALA A 283 1.15 6.97 -1.90
N ALA A 284 0.37 7.47 -2.87
CA ALA A 284 -0.75 6.74 -3.45
C ALA A 284 -0.28 5.48 -4.17
N TRP A 285 0.82 5.59 -4.90
CA TRP A 285 1.44 4.45 -5.56
C TRP A 285 1.94 3.41 -4.54
N GLN A 286 2.65 3.84 -3.50
CA GLN A 286 3.15 2.95 -2.44
C GLN A 286 2.03 2.22 -1.71
N ILE A 287 0.96 2.93 -1.33
CA ILE A 287 -0.22 2.34 -0.71
C ILE A 287 -0.89 1.36 -1.67
N SER A 288 -1.11 1.75 -2.94
CA SER A 288 -1.70 0.85 -3.93
C SER A 288 -0.87 -0.41 -4.17
N SER A 289 0.46 -0.30 -4.24
CA SER A 289 1.35 -1.46 -4.34
C SER A 289 1.17 -2.41 -3.15
N LEU A 290 1.01 -1.87 -1.94
CA LEU A 290 0.71 -2.66 -0.75
C LEU A 290 -0.68 -3.33 -0.83
N LEU A 291 -1.71 -2.59 -1.23
CA LEU A 291 -3.08 -3.10 -1.42
C LEU A 291 -3.22 -4.13 -2.54
N THR A 292 -2.23 -4.22 -3.43
CA THR A 292 -2.21 -5.16 -4.56
C THR A 292 -1.18 -6.29 -4.39
N GLY A 293 -0.49 -6.35 -3.24
CA GLY A 293 0.47 -7.41 -2.94
C GLY A 293 1.79 -7.31 -3.70
N GLN A 294 2.10 -6.14 -4.29
CA GLN A 294 3.42 -5.85 -4.84
C GLN A 294 4.42 -5.60 -3.69
N LYS A 295 5.73 -5.76 -3.95
CA LYS A 295 6.78 -5.64 -2.92
C LYS A 295 6.60 -4.37 -2.09
N SER A 296 6.67 -4.51 -0.76
CA SER A 296 6.57 -3.41 0.19
C SER A 296 7.62 -2.34 -0.11
N ILE A 297 7.16 -1.10 -0.27
CA ILE A 297 7.99 0.08 -0.49
C ILE A 297 7.83 0.95 0.75
N PRO A 298 8.93 1.42 1.38
CA PRO A 298 8.85 2.29 2.54
C PRO A 298 8.00 3.53 2.23
N PHE A 299 7.05 3.87 3.10
CA PHE A 299 6.20 5.03 2.89
C PHE A 299 7.02 6.31 2.92
N ALA A 300 6.83 7.16 1.92
CA ALA A 300 7.27 8.54 1.98
C ALA A 300 6.48 9.27 3.07
N SER A 301 7.13 10.18 3.80
CA SER A 301 6.44 11.05 4.76
C SER A 301 5.40 11.89 4.01
N CYS A 302 4.12 11.60 4.22
CA CYS A 302 3.01 12.30 3.59
C CYS A 302 2.01 12.74 4.67
N PRO A 303 1.74 14.06 4.84
CA PRO A 303 0.81 14.54 5.86
C PRO A 303 -0.62 14.03 5.68
N THR A 304 -1.00 13.64 4.47
CA THR A 304 -2.34 13.17 4.09
C THR A 304 -2.43 11.65 3.92
N ILE A 305 -1.42 10.90 4.40
CA ILE A 305 -1.32 9.44 4.17
C ILE A 305 -2.55 8.66 4.64
N ALA A 306 -3.13 9.03 5.78
CA ALA A 306 -4.32 8.38 6.34
C ALA A 306 -5.55 8.57 5.43
N SER A 307 -5.84 9.81 5.05
CA SER A 307 -6.95 10.15 4.17
C SER A 307 -6.79 9.52 2.79
N LEU A 308 -5.55 9.47 2.29
CA LEU A 308 -5.21 8.84 1.03
C LEU A 308 -5.42 7.32 1.08
N ALA A 309 -5.06 6.68 2.19
CA ALA A 309 -5.28 5.26 2.41
C ALA A 309 -6.77 4.91 2.39
N GLU A 310 -7.63 5.70 3.04
CA GLU A 310 -9.08 5.51 2.99
C GLU A 310 -9.64 5.59 1.58
N LEU A 311 -9.21 6.61 0.81
CA LEU A 311 -9.64 6.80 -0.57
C LEU A 311 -9.22 5.61 -1.45
N LEU A 312 -7.98 5.14 -1.32
CA LEU A 312 -7.45 4.02 -2.09
C LEU A 312 -8.10 2.70 -1.71
N TRP A 313 -8.36 2.47 -0.42
CA TRP A 313 -9.09 1.29 0.04
C TRP A 313 -10.52 1.26 -0.51
N SER A 314 -11.19 2.42 -0.49
CA SER A 314 -12.55 2.57 -0.99
C SER A 314 -12.66 2.44 -2.51
N ALA A 315 -11.55 2.64 -3.23
CA ALA A 315 -11.51 2.52 -4.69
C ALA A 315 -11.62 1.06 -5.17
N ASP A 316 -11.06 0.09 -4.43
CA ASP A 316 -11.22 -1.35 -4.68
C ASP A 316 -11.22 -2.12 -3.34
N PRO A 317 -12.34 -2.07 -2.58
CA PRO A 317 -12.41 -2.69 -1.26
C PRO A 317 -12.30 -4.21 -1.33
N ALA A 318 -12.74 -4.82 -2.43
CA ALA A 318 -12.69 -6.28 -2.59
C ALA A 318 -11.25 -6.78 -2.75
N ARG A 319 -10.41 -6.09 -3.53
CA ARG A 319 -8.99 -6.44 -3.64
C ARG A 319 -8.20 -6.07 -2.39
N ALA A 320 -8.43 -4.87 -1.83
CA ALA A 320 -7.79 -4.43 -0.58
C ALA A 320 -8.05 -5.41 0.58
N ASN A 321 -9.31 -5.80 0.80
CA ASN A 321 -9.66 -6.77 1.86
C ASN A 321 -9.04 -8.15 1.61
N ARG A 322 -8.95 -8.61 0.35
CA ARG A 322 -8.30 -9.88 0.01
C ARG A 322 -6.80 -9.85 0.31
N GLU A 323 -6.11 -8.77 -0.02
CA GLU A 323 -4.69 -8.65 0.29
C GLU A 323 -4.46 -8.49 1.79
N TYR A 324 -5.31 -7.73 2.50
CA TYR A 324 -5.27 -7.64 3.96
C TYR A 324 -5.43 -9.01 4.64
N GLU A 325 -6.43 -9.80 4.21
CA GLU A 325 -6.64 -11.18 4.68
C GLU A 325 -5.42 -12.06 4.37
N LYS A 326 -4.87 -11.95 3.16
CA LYS A 326 -3.67 -12.69 2.77
C LYS A 326 -2.47 -12.34 3.62
N GLN A 327 -2.21 -11.06 3.89
CA GLN A 327 -1.13 -10.64 4.78
C GLN A 327 -1.37 -11.17 6.21
N LEU A 328 -2.60 -11.04 6.74
CA LEU A 328 -2.96 -11.58 8.06
C LEU A 328 -2.76 -13.10 8.13
N SER A 329 -3.04 -13.83 7.04
CA SER A 329 -2.88 -15.29 6.98
C SER A 329 -1.43 -15.73 7.18
N THR A 330 -0.46 -14.88 6.86
CA THR A 330 0.97 -15.15 7.13
C THR A 330 1.30 -15.11 8.62
N VAL A 331 0.45 -14.44 9.42
CA VAL A 331 0.62 -14.28 10.86
C VAL A 331 -0.10 -15.39 11.62
N ILE A 332 -1.38 -15.61 11.29
CA ILE A 332 -2.30 -16.47 12.07
C ILE A 332 -2.83 -17.70 11.32
N GLY A 333 -2.44 -17.89 10.06
CA GLY A 333 -3.00 -18.94 9.21
C GLY A 333 -4.26 -18.49 8.47
N GLN A 334 -4.52 -19.16 7.33
CA GLN A 334 -5.57 -18.76 6.39
C GLN A 334 -6.98 -18.80 6.98
N THR A 335 -7.29 -19.82 7.77
CA THR A 335 -8.66 -20.04 8.24
C THR A 335 -9.01 -19.08 9.37
N LEU A 336 -8.06 -18.79 10.26
CA LEU A 336 -8.24 -17.73 11.26
C LEU A 336 -8.31 -16.34 10.62
N ALA A 337 -7.51 -16.07 9.60
CA ALA A 337 -7.56 -14.81 8.85
C ALA A 337 -8.93 -14.60 8.19
N GLN A 338 -9.47 -15.61 7.50
CA GLN A 338 -10.82 -15.57 6.90
C GLN A 338 -11.90 -15.23 7.93
N ARG A 339 -11.76 -15.72 9.16
CA ARG A 339 -12.74 -15.50 10.23
C ARG A 339 -12.77 -14.08 10.79
N CYS A 340 -11.61 -13.41 10.87
CA CYS A 340 -11.49 -12.13 11.58
C CYS A 340 -11.01 -10.94 10.74
N ALA A 341 -10.48 -11.15 9.52
CA ALA A 341 -9.90 -10.07 8.71
C ALA A 341 -10.88 -8.91 8.50
N LYS A 342 -12.14 -9.22 8.17
CA LYS A 342 -13.18 -8.21 7.93
C LYS A 342 -13.55 -7.41 9.19
N SER A 343 -13.68 -8.07 10.35
CA SER A 343 -14.00 -7.38 11.60
C SER A 343 -12.82 -6.55 12.09
N LEU A 344 -11.61 -7.08 11.96
CA LEU A 344 -10.38 -6.40 12.33
C LEU A 344 -10.19 -5.13 11.48
N ALA A 345 -10.26 -5.25 10.14
CA ALA A 345 -10.14 -4.11 9.23
C ALA A 345 -11.22 -3.04 9.46
N ALA A 346 -12.42 -3.42 9.89
CA ALA A 346 -13.48 -2.46 10.21
C ALA A 346 -13.28 -1.74 11.55
N SER A 347 -12.47 -2.30 12.45
CA SER A 347 -12.16 -1.69 13.75
C SER A 347 -10.93 -0.77 13.71
N GLU A 348 -10.07 -0.96 12.73
CA GLU A 348 -8.82 -0.21 12.55
C GLU A 348 -9.06 1.06 11.73
N ASP A 349 -8.43 2.16 12.14
CA ASP A 349 -8.34 3.34 11.28
C ASP A 349 -7.40 3.09 10.08
N ALA A 350 -7.36 4.02 9.12
CA ALA A 350 -6.52 3.88 7.94
C ALA A 350 -5.03 3.70 8.25
N ASN A 351 -4.49 4.41 9.24
CA ASN A 351 -3.07 4.32 9.59
C ASN A 351 -2.77 2.98 10.25
N GLU A 352 -3.64 2.52 11.14
CA GLU A 352 -3.55 1.22 11.79
C GLU A 352 -3.58 0.10 10.75
N ARG A 353 -4.52 0.15 9.80
CA ARG A 353 -4.58 -0.81 8.69
C ARG A 353 -3.31 -0.83 7.86
N LEU A 354 -2.77 0.34 7.52
CA LEU A 354 -1.52 0.42 6.77
C LEU A 354 -0.36 -0.18 7.57
N GLN A 355 -0.25 0.12 8.86
CA GLN A 355 0.78 -0.47 9.72
C GLN A 355 0.66 -1.99 9.81
N SER A 356 -0.55 -2.51 10.01
CA SER A 356 -0.85 -3.94 9.99
C SER A 356 -0.41 -4.58 8.67
N MET A 357 -0.75 -3.98 7.52
CA MET A 357 -0.31 -4.49 6.21
C MET A 357 1.20 -4.43 5.98
N GLN A 358 1.92 -3.54 6.66
CA GLN A 358 3.38 -3.50 6.66
C GLN A 358 4.02 -4.56 7.58
N GLY A 359 3.22 -5.38 8.25
CA GLY A 359 3.68 -6.43 9.15
C GLY A 359 3.67 -6.02 10.63
N ASN A 360 3.25 -4.79 10.97
CA ASN A 360 3.19 -4.31 12.36
C ASN A 360 1.86 -4.70 13.02
N TRP A 361 1.55 -5.99 13.00
CA TRP A 361 0.29 -6.53 13.51
C TRP A 361 0.19 -6.41 15.03
N GLN A 362 -0.86 -5.72 15.50
CA GLN A 362 -1.18 -5.68 16.92
C GLN A 362 -1.88 -6.96 17.36
N ILE A 363 -1.10 -7.89 17.90
CA ILE A 363 -1.57 -9.22 18.33
C ILE A 363 -2.83 -9.16 19.20
N ILE A 364 -2.93 -8.20 20.14
CA ILE A 364 -4.09 -8.08 21.02
C ILE A 364 -5.39 -7.74 20.26
N ARG A 365 -5.30 -6.99 19.16
CA ARG A 365 -6.46 -6.67 18.31
C ARG A 365 -6.91 -7.86 17.48
N ILE A 366 -5.96 -8.67 17.01
CA ILE A 366 -6.27 -9.94 16.35
C ILE A 366 -7.05 -10.86 17.30
N VAL A 367 -6.59 -10.98 18.54
CA VAL A 367 -7.29 -11.77 19.58
C VAL A 367 -8.71 -11.25 19.82
N ASP A 368 -8.89 -9.93 19.94
CA ASP A 368 -10.22 -9.33 20.15
C ASP A 368 -11.15 -9.54 18.93
N ALA A 369 -10.62 -9.41 17.71
CA ALA A 369 -11.38 -9.64 16.49
C ALA A 369 -11.81 -11.12 16.36
N LEU A 370 -10.95 -12.07 16.76
CA LEU A 370 -11.28 -13.49 16.85
C LEU A 370 -12.35 -13.73 17.93
N TRP A 371 -12.21 -13.15 19.13
CA TRP A 371 -13.18 -13.29 20.23
C TRP A 371 -14.59 -12.89 19.78
N ASN A 372 -14.68 -11.68 19.24
CA ASN A 372 -15.95 -11.13 18.78
C ASN A 372 -16.54 -11.95 17.63
N SER A 373 -15.72 -12.62 16.82
CA SER A 373 -16.18 -13.53 15.77
C SER A 373 -16.75 -14.83 16.34
N TYR A 374 -16.09 -15.44 17.33
CA TYR A 374 -16.58 -16.67 17.97
C TYR A 374 -17.82 -16.46 18.84
N LEU A 375 -17.93 -15.32 19.54
CA LEU A 375 -19.15 -15.00 20.30
C LEU A 375 -20.40 -14.92 19.40
N ARG A 376 -20.24 -14.49 18.14
CA ARG A 376 -21.34 -14.40 17.18
C ARG A 376 -21.72 -15.76 16.60
N SER A 377 -20.77 -16.68 16.44
CA SER A 377 -20.96 -18.01 15.86
C SER A 377 -20.18 -19.10 16.62
N PRO A 378 -20.61 -19.50 17.84
CA PRO A 378 -19.85 -20.43 18.68
C PRO A 378 -19.80 -21.86 18.14
N ARG A 379 -20.70 -22.23 17.21
CA ARG A 379 -20.90 -23.61 16.73
C ARG A 379 -20.20 -23.93 15.41
N ASP A 380 -19.56 -22.95 14.77
CA ASP A 380 -19.05 -23.08 13.40
C ASP A 380 -17.53 -23.27 13.36
N ILE A 381 -16.93 -24.04 14.28
CA ILE A 381 -15.47 -24.17 14.39
C ILE A 381 -15.00 -25.51 13.84
N SER A 382 -14.09 -25.44 12.87
CA SER A 382 -13.48 -26.60 12.23
C SER A 382 -12.23 -27.10 12.98
N ALA A 383 -11.88 -28.37 12.78
CA ALA A 383 -10.63 -28.94 13.31
C ALA A 383 -9.38 -28.19 12.81
N ASN A 384 -9.41 -27.65 11.59
CA ASN A 384 -8.30 -26.87 11.03
C ASN A 384 -8.14 -25.52 11.74
N GLU A 385 -9.23 -24.86 12.11
CA GLU A 385 -9.19 -23.62 12.89
C GLU A 385 -8.60 -23.87 14.28
N ILE A 386 -8.99 -24.97 14.93
CA ILE A 386 -8.43 -25.38 16.22
C ILE A 386 -6.91 -25.57 16.12
N MET A 387 -6.44 -26.24 15.06
CA MET A 387 -5.02 -26.47 14.83
C MET A 387 -4.25 -25.17 14.57
N GLN A 388 -4.79 -24.25 13.77
CA GLN A 388 -4.19 -22.93 13.55
C GLN A 388 -4.17 -22.08 14.82
N LEU A 389 -5.23 -22.15 15.63
CA LEU A 389 -5.31 -21.43 16.90
C LEU A 389 -4.26 -21.93 17.88
N GLN A 390 -4.06 -23.25 17.97
CA GLN A 390 -2.99 -23.84 18.77
C GLN A 390 -1.61 -23.35 18.30
N GLY A 391 -1.34 -23.41 17.00
CA GLY A 391 -0.07 -22.92 16.45
C GLY A 391 0.16 -21.42 16.70
N PHE A 392 -0.90 -20.61 16.67
CA PHE A 392 -0.83 -19.19 16.99
C PHE A 392 -0.55 -18.96 18.49
N ILE A 393 -1.18 -19.71 19.38
CA ILE A 393 -0.92 -19.69 20.83
C ILE A 393 0.54 -20.06 21.13
N ASP A 394 1.03 -21.14 20.53
CA ASP A 394 2.39 -21.64 20.76
C ASP A 394 3.46 -20.62 20.33
N LYS A 395 3.20 -19.91 19.23
CA LYS A 395 4.08 -18.85 18.71
C LYS A 395 4.06 -17.58 19.57
N HIS A 396 2.96 -17.32 20.27
CA HIS A 396 2.75 -16.10 21.04
C HIS A 396 2.46 -16.39 22.53
N GLN A 397 3.42 -17.05 23.19
CA GLN A 397 3.26 -17.51 24.59
C GLN A 397 2.83 -16.41 25.58
N THR A 398 3.18 -15.15 25.34
CA THR A 398 2.77 -14.01 26.19
C THR A 398 1.26 -13.74 26.18
N ILE A 399 0.56 -14.13 25.12
CA ILE A 399 -0.91 -14.02 25.02
C ILE A 399 -1.60 -15.39 25.08
N ALA A 400 -0.87 -16.47 25.33
CA ALA A 400 -1.43 -17.80 25.46
C ALA A 400 -2.53 -17.85 26.53
N GLY A 401 -2.39 -17.12 27.64
CA GLY A 401 -3.43 -17.01 28.67
C GLY A 401 -4.74 -16.36 28.18
N LEU A 402 -4.68 -15.56 27.10
CA LEU A 402 -5.83 -14.87 26.51
C LEU A 402 -6.57 -15.75 25.50
N LEU A 403 -5.84 -16.61 24.81
CA LEU A 403 -6.36 -17.48 23.75
C LEU A 403 -6.63 -18.92 24.21
N ALA A 404 -6.00 -19.38 25.28
CA ALA A 404 -6.28 -20.68 25.88
C ALA A 404 -7.76 -20.88 26.24
N PRO A 405 -8.52 -19.85 26.69
CA PRO A 405 -9.97 -19.98 26.84
C PRO A 405 -10.70 -20.38 25.56
N PHE A 406 -10.26 -19.87 24.42
CA PHE A 406 -10.85 -20.23 23.13
C PHE A 406 -10.49 -21.65 22.73
N TYR A 407 -9.20 -21.99 22.77
CA TYR A 407 -8.75 -23.33 22.42
C TYR A 407 -9.51 -24.37 23.26
N LEU A 408 -9.51 -24.22 24.57
CA LEU A 408 -10.14 -25.17 25.49
C LEU A 408 -11.66 -25.21 25.37
N ALA A 409 -12.34 -24.10 25.08
CA ALA A 409 -13.79 -24.11 24.85
C ALA A 409 -14.20 -25.04 23.70
N PHE A 410 -13.31 -25.29 22.74
CA PHE A 410 -13.66 -25.94 21.48
C PHE A 410 -12.89 -27.25 21.20
N THR A 411 -11.86 -27.60 21.96
CA THR A 411 -11.00 -28.79 21.73
C THR A 411 -11.44 -30.08 22.41
N SER A 412 -12.75 -30.28 22.64
CA SER A 412 -13.36 -31.34 23.47
C SER A 412 -13.38 -30.98 24.96
N GLN A 413 -14.59 -30.78 25.48
CA GLN A 413 -14.87 -30.55 26.90
C GLN A 413 -14.30 -31.63 27.85
N LYS A 414 -13.95 -32.81 27.31
CA LYS A 414 -13.44 -33.93 28.11
C LYS A 414 -12.00 -33.75 28.60
N ASP A 415 -11.18 -32.94 27.94
CA ASP A 415 -9.75 -32.75 28.29
C ASP A 415 -9.45 -31.36 28.88
N ILE A 416 -10.47 -30.50 29.02
CA ILE A 416 -10.31 -29.13 29.55
C ILE A 416 -9.69 -29.13 30.94
N SER A 417 -10.17 -30.01 31.83
CA SER A 417 -9.69 -30.07 33.22
C SER A 417 -8.19 -30.35 33.30
N GLY A 418 -7.66 -31.22 32.43
CA GLY A 418 -6.24 -31.53 32.33
C GLY A 418 -5.39 -30.29 32.01
N HIS A 419 -5.82 -29.48 31.04
CA HIS A 419 -5.13 -28.22 30.71
C HIS A 419 -5.27 -27.17 31.82
N LEU A 420 -6.45 -27.05 32.42
CA LEU A 420 -6.69 -26.06 33.48
C LEU A 420 -5.85 -26.31 34.75
N THR A 421 -5.43 -27.55 35.02
CA THR A 421 -4.50 -27.82 36.14
C THR A 421 -3.14 -27.15 35.98
N SER A 422 -2.71 -26.86 34.75
CA SER A 422 -1.43 -26.22 34.45
C SER A 422 -1.47 -24.69 34.53
N PHE A 423 -2.66 -24.09 34.64
CA PHE A 423 -2.82 -22.64 34.70
C PHE A 423 -2.30 -22.12 36.02
N SER A 424 -1.75 -20.91 36.03
CA SER A 424 -1.61 -20.12 37.26
C SER A 424 -2.98 -19.63 37.76
N ARG A 425 -3.08 -19.23 39.03
CA ARG A 425 -4.36 -18.74 39.61
C ARG A 425 -4.94 -17.56 38.84
N SER A 426 -4.10 -16.62 38.37
CA SER A 426 -4.55 -15.46 37.60
C SER A 426 -5.03 -15.83 36.19
N GLN A 427 -4.39 -16.81 35.54
CA GLN A 427 -4.84 -17.34 34.25
C GLN A 427 -6.18 -18.08 34.40
N TYR A 428 -6.34 -18.87 35.47
CA TYR A 428 -7.58 -19.60 35.74
C TYR A 428 -8.74 -18.66 36.09
N ASP A 429 -8.48 -17.62 36.89
CA ASP A 429 -9.45 -16.57 37.19
C ASP A 429 -9.93 -15.90 35.89
N LEU A 430 -9.01 -15.39 35.06
CA LEU A 430 -9.34 -14.76 33.79
C LEU A 430 -10.11 -15.70 32.84
N PHE A 431 -9.68 -16.97 32.73
CA PHE A 431 -10.36 -17.99 31.95
C PHE A 431 -11.81 -18.17 32.38
N THR A 432 -12.06 -18.40 33.68
CA THR A 432 -13.41 -18.67 34.18
C THR A 432 -14.32 -17.45 34.08
N GLN A 433 -13.80 -16.23 34.27
CA GLN A 433 -14.53 -14.99 34.01
C GLN A 433 -14.99 -14.92 32.54
N CYS A 434 -14.07 -15.13 31.59
CA CYS A 434 -14.39 -15.09 30.17
C CYS A 434 -15.40 -16.17 29.75
N MET A 435 -15.26 -17.39 30.27
CA MET A 435 -16.14 -18.52 29.90
C MET A 435 -17.56 -18.40 30.45
N PHE A 436 -17.72 -17.86 31.67
CA PHE A 436 -19.04 -17.60 32.23
C PHE A 436 -19.73 -16.41 31.58
N ASP A 437 -19.00 -15.32 31.31
CA ASP A 437 -19.53 -14.14 30.60
C ASP A 437 -20.04 -14.52 29.20
N ALA A 438 -19.33 -15.43 28.52
CA ALA A 438 -19.68 -15.91 27.19
C ALA A 438 -20.68 -17.09 27.18
N GLU A 439 -21.04 -17.64 28.34
CA GLU A 439 -21.88 -18.85 28.50
C GLU A 439 -21.40 -20.06 27.65
N LEU A 440 -20.09 -20.22 27.46
CA LEU A 440 -19.52 -21.23 26.53
C LEU A 440 -19.28 -22.60 27.16
N ILE A 441 -18.97 -22.64 28.45
CA ILE A 441 -18.59 -23.87 29.17
C ILE A 441 -19.40 -23.97 30.46
N SER A 442 -19.82 -25.19 30.82
CA SER A 442 -20.53 -25.42 32.07
C SER A 442 -19.58 -25.33 33.27
N PHE A 443 -20.15 -25.07 34.45
CA PHE A 443 -19.40 -25.04 35.71
C PHE A 443 -18.59 -26.33 35.91
N GLU A 444 -19.21 -27.48 35.64
CA GLU A 444 -18.63 -28.80 35.86
C GLU A 444 -17.41 -29.06 34.98
N SER A 445 -17.46 -28.63 33.72
CA SER A 445 -16.35 -28.78 32.76
C SER A 445 -15.13 -27.93 33.10
N MET A 446 -15.30 -26.86 33.89
CA MET A 446 -14.19 -25.99 34.32
C MET A 446 -13.61 -26.38 35.68
N PHE A 447 -14.19 -27.36 36.38
CA PHE A 447 -13.83 -27.67 37.75
C PHE A 447 -12.41 -28.22 37.89
N VAL A 448 -11.57 -27.50 38.64
CA VAL A 448 -10.23 -27.92 39.08
C VAL A 448 -10.15 -27.76 40.59
N GLN A 449 -9.79 -28.84 41.28
CA GLN A 449 -9.83 -28.91 42.75
C GLN A 449 -9.01 -27.79 43.42
N SER A 450 -7.81 -27.48 42.91
CA SER A 450 -6.95 -26.42 43.44
C SER A 450 -7.50 -25.00 43.24
N TYR A 451 -8.52 -24.83 42.41
CA TYR A 451 -9.12 -23.54 42.05
C TYR A 451 -10.63 -23.46 42.34
N ALA A 452 -11.17 -24.38 43.16
CA ALA A 452 -12.60 -24.49 43.44
C ALA A 452 -13.21 -23.17 43.98
N GLU A 453 -12.50 -22.47 44.86
CA GLU A 453 -12.92 -21.16 45.39
C GLU A 453 -13.09 -20.13 44.27
N THR A 454 -12.07 -19.98 43.42
CA THR A 454 -12.04 -18.99 42.32
C THR A 454 -13.15 -19.27 41.30
N LEU A 455 -13.38 -20.55 40.96
CA LEU A 455 -14.47 -20.93 40.08
C LEU A 455 -15.84 -20.57 40.67
N VAL A 456 -16.07 -20.84 41.96
CA VAL A 456 -17.32 -20.53 42.66
C VAL A 456 -17.56 -19.02 42.74
N GLU A 457 -16.53 -18.24 43.08
CA GLU A 457 -16.60 -16.78 43.13
C GLU A 457 -17.01 -16.20 41.77
N ASN A 458 -16.36 -16.64 40.69
CA ASN A 458 -16.69 -16.20 39.34
C ASN A 458 -18.08 -16.69 38.91
N ALA A 459 -18.45 -17.94 39.18
CA ALA A 459 -19.76 -18.47 38.83
C ALA A 459 -20.90 -17.69 39.50
N LEU A 460 -20.71 -17.24 40.73
CA LEU A 460 -21.67 -16.38 41.45
C LEU A 460 -21.66 -14.94 40.89
N LYS A 461 -20.47 -14.37 40.63
CA LYS A 461 -20.32 -13.01 40.06
C LYS A 461 -21.05 -12.86 38.71
N TYR A 462 -20.98 -13.89 37.86
CA TYR A 462 -21.58 -13.91 36.53
C TYR A 462 -22.95 -14.59 36.46
N ASN A 463 -23.57 -14.94 37.60
CA ASN A 463 -24.86 -15.65 37.67
C ASN A 463 -24.92 -16.94 36.83
N ALA A 464 -23.79 -17.65 36.72
CA ALA A 464 -23.70 -18.91 35.99
C ALA A 464 -24.34 -20.09 36.76
N ILE A 465 -24.52 -19.94 38.07
CA ILE A 465 -25.26 -20.89 38.90
C ILE A 465 -26.75 -20.54 38.84
N ARG A 466 -27.53 -21.40 38.18
CA ARG A 466 -28.96 -21.28 37.90
C ARG A 466 -29.73 -22.40 38.61
N ARG A 467 -31.05 -22.26 38.75
CA ARG A 467 -31.90 -23.35 39.30
C ARG A 467 -31.73 -24.66 38.54
N SER A 468 -31.42 -24.59 37.24
CA SER A 468 -31.22 -25.74 36.37
C SER A 468 -29.93 -26.52 36.62
N ASN A 469 -28.89 -25.93 37.22
CA ASN A 469 -27.60 -26.59 37.45
C ASN A 469 -27.13 -26.61 38.92
N ILE A 470 -27.84 -25.94 39.84
CA ILE A 470 -27.47 -25.89 41.27
C ILE A 470 -27.27 -27.27 41.90
N GLN A 471 -28.09 -28.27 41.52
CA GLN A 471 -27.97 -29.63 42.06
C GLN A 471 -26.70 -30.34 41.56
N SER A 472 -26.31 -30.09 40.31
CA SER A 472 -25.07 -30.60 39.74
C SER A 472 -23.85 -29.98 40.43
N VAL A 473 -23.85 -28.65 40.60
CA VAL A 473 -22.81 -27.91 41.35
C VAL A 473 -22.69 -28.44 42.78
N ARG A 474 -23.82 -28.61 43.47
CA ARG A 474 -23.87 -29.17 44.84
C ARG A 474 -23.26 -30.55 44.92
N THR A 475 -23.64 -31.43 43.98
CA THR A 475 -23.14 -32.81 43.92
C THR A 475 -21.65 -32.83 43.64
N LEU A 476 -21.17 -31.96 42.75
CA LEU A 476 -19.75 -31.85 42.41
C LEU A 476 -18.91 -31.37 43.60
N LEU A 477 -19.30 -30.26 44.25
CA LEU A 477 -18.58 -29.74 45.42
C LEU A 477 -18.54 -30.75 46.57
N LYS A 478 -19.69 -31.39 46.86
CA LYS A 478 -19.76 -32.44 47.89
C LYS A 478 -18.88 -33.64 47.56
N ARG A 479 -18.85 -34.08 46.29
CA ARG A 479 -18.00 -35.21 45.86
C ARG A 479 -16.51 -34.95 46.10
N HIS A 480 -16.08 -33.69 46.08
CA HIS A 480 -14.69 -33.29 46.25
C HIS A 480 -14.38 -32.73 47.66
N GLY A 481 -15.28 -32.87 48.63
CA GLY A 481 -15.06 -32.46 50.03
C GLY A 481 -15.06 -30.94 50.26
N PHE A 482 -15.86 -30.21 49.48
CA PHE A 482 -16.00 -28.75 49.58
C PHE A 482 -17.36 -28.36 50.19
N GLU A 483 -17.70 -28.93 51.36
CA GLU A 483 -18.98 -28.68 52.05
C GLU A 483 -19.19 -27.20 52.41
N GLU A 484 -18.15 -26.51 52.87
CA GLU A 484 -18.23 -25.08 53.23
C GLU A 484 -18.50 -24.18 52.02
N LEU A 485 -17.83 -24.45 50.90
CA LEU A 485 -18.07 -23.76 49.61
C LEU A 485 -19.47 -24.06 49.06
N MET A 486 -19.98 -25.28 49.25
CA MET A 486 -21.34 -25.65 48.89
C MET A 486 -22.36 -24.82 49.69
N GLU A 487 -22.19 -24.71 51.01
CA GLU A 487 -23.05 -23.85 51.85
C GLU A 487 -22.96 -22.38 51.43
N TYR A 488 -21.77 -21.90 51.10
CA TYR A 488 -21.57 -20.55 50.57
C TYR A 488 -22.34 -20.31 49.27
N VAL A 489 -22.30 -21.25 48.31
CA VAL A 489 -23.08 -21.17 47.07
C VAL A 489 -24.57 -21.12 47.36
N LEU A 490 -25.10 -22.01 48.20
CA LEU A 490 -26.52 -22.07 48.53
C LEU A 490 -27.00 -20.77 49.20
N ASN A 491 -26.25 -20.27 50.17
CA ASN A 491 -26.55 -19.03 50.88
C ASN A 491 -26.58 -17.82 49.95
N ASN A 492 -25.69 -17.76 48.96
CA ASN A 492 -25.67 -16.66 47.99
C ASN A 492 -26.73 -16.81 46.92
N PHE A 493 -27.01 -18.04 46.47
CA PHE A 493 -28.05 -18.34 45.49
C PHE A 493 -29.46 -18.01 46.01
N GLU A 494 -29.75 -18.32 47.28
CA GLU A 494 -31.03 -17.99 47.91
C GLU A 494 -31.23 -16.48 48.10
N LYS A 495 -30.14 -15.74 48.31
CA LYS A 495 -30.17 -14.27 48.41
C LYS A 495 -30.35 -13.58 47.05
N SER A 496 -29.90 -14.20 45.96
CA SER A 496 -29.99 -13.64 44.60
C SER A 496 -31.23 -14.09 43.83
N SER A 497 -31.90 -15.17 44.22
CA SER A 497 -33.18 -15.58 43.63
C SER A 497 -34.27 -14.59 44.03
N PRO A 498 -34.99 -13.94 43.08
CA PRO A 498 -36.11 -13.08 43.43
C PRO A 498 -37.12 -13.92 44.20
N ARG A 499 -37.35 -13.59 45.48
CA ARG A 499 -38.45 -14.18 46.24
C ARG A 499 -39.74 -13.86 45.48
N THR A 500 -40.30 -14.86 44.82
CA THR A 500 -41.74 -14.88 44.53
C THR A 500 -42.43 -14.74 45.86
N THR A 501 -42.91 -13.54 46.15
CA THR A 501 -43.61 -13.17 47.38
C THR A 501 -44.83 -14.06 47.56
N LYS A 502 -44.70 -15.07 48.42
CA LYS A 502 -45.81 -15.56 49.23
C LYS A 502 -45.57 -15.09 50.66
N SER A 503 -46.54 -14.32 51.12
CA SER A 503 -46.75 -13.82 52.46
C SER A 503 -46.47 -14.87 53.55
N ARG A 504 -45.73 -14.49 54.61
CA ARG A 504 -46.18 -14.33 56.01
C ARG A 504 -44.96 -14.18 56.98
N PRO A 505 -45.15 -13.89 58.28
CA PRO A 505 -44.71 -12.65 58.93
C PRO A 505 -43.45 -12.81 59.81
N LEU A 506 -43.00 -11.67 60.33
CA LEU A 506 -41.86 -11.48 61.23
C LEU A 506 -41.90 -12.36 62.49
N ALA A 507 -40.72 -12.89 62.87
CA ALA A 507 -40.31 -13.06 64.26
C ALA A 507 -38.77 -13.09 64.39
N SER A 508 -38.29 -12.18 65.24
CA SER A 508 -37.12 -12.18 66.14
C SER A 508 -35.73 -12.66 65.70
N GLU A 509 -34.77 -11.76 65.95
CA GLU A 509 -33.33 -11.90 66.08
C GLU A 509 -32.88 -13.08 66.95
N THR A 510 -31.82 -13.76 66.52
CA THR A 510 -30.65 -14.11 67.35
C THR A 510 -29.43 -14.48 66.49
N ASP A 511 -28.28 -13.94 66.90
CA ASP A 511 -26.90 -14.42 66.77
C ASP A 511 -26.28 -14.71 65.39
N ALA A 512 -25.52 -13.71 64.90
CA ALA A 512 -24.47 -13.90 63.90
C ALA A 512 -23.13 -13.34 64.41
N THR A 513 -22.49 -14.05 65.32
CA THR A 513 -21.06 -13.90 65.63
C THR A 513 -20.29 -15.12 65.14
N ASN A 514 -19.70 -14.99 63.94
CA ASN A 514 -18.46 -15.61 63.45
C ASN A 514 -18.51 -15.73 61.92
N LEU A 515 -18.03 -14.70 61.22
CA LEU A 515 -17.75 -14.76 59.78
C LEU A 515 -16.30 -14.27 59.57
N PRO A 516 -15.48 -14.97 58.76
CA PRO A 516 -14.11 -14.55 58.48
C PRO A 516 -14.03 -13.20 57.76
N LYS A 517 -12.91 -12.51 57.95
CA LYS A 517 -12.61 -11.14 57.45
C LYS A 517 -12.75 -10.93 55.92
N LEU A 518 -13.01 -11.96 55.11
CA LEU A 518 -13.15 -11.86 53.65
C LEU A 518 -14.48 -11.26 53.17
N VAL A 519 -15.52 -11.23 54.02
CA VAL A 519 -16.90 -10.90 53.59
C VAL A 519 -17.16 -9.39 53.37
N ARG A 520 -16.25 -8.50 53.79
CA ARG A 520 -16.48 -7.05 53.68
C ARG A 520 -16.17 -6.43 52.30
N ASN A 521 -15.35 -7.06 51.46
CA ASN A 521 -14.88 -6.42 50.23
C ASN A 521 -15.79 -6.64 49.01
N VAL A 522 -16.70 -7.62 49.03
CA VAL A 522 -17.49 -8.00 47.83
C VAL A 522 -18.77 -7.16 47.65
N GLN A 523 -19.24 -6.46 48.68
CA GLN A 523 -20.51 -5.72 48.62
C GLN A 523 -20.42 -4.30 48.01
N GLN A 524 -19.22 -3.75 47.81
CA GLN A 524 -19.06 -2.35 47.41
C GLN A 524 -19.03 -2.10 45.88
N ASP A 525 -18.78 -3.13 45.06
CA ASP A 525 -18.60 -2.98 43.59
C ASP A 525 -19.87 -3.10 42.74
N ARG A 526 -21.06 -3.26 43.34
CA ARG A 526 -22.29 -3.60 42.59
C ARG A 526 -22.97 -2.44 41.83
N LYS A 527 -22.43 -1.21 41.83
CA LYS A 527 -23.18 -0.03 41.33
C LYS A 527 -22.58 0.76 40.17
N SER A 528 -21.45 0.37 39.58
CA SER A 528 -20.85 1.15 38.48
C SER A 528 -20.15 0.29 37.43
N SER A 529 -20.89 -0.36 36.52
CA SER A 529 -20.26 -0.99 35.36
C SER A 529 -21.25 -1.20 34.20
N SER A 530 -21.73 -0.13 33.58
CA SER A 530 -22.48 -0.26 32.31
C SER A 530 -21.72 0.20 31.07
N HIS A 531 -20.52 0.81 31.17
CA HIS A 531 -19.76 1.28 30.00
C HIS A 531 -18.24 0.94 29.97
N GLU A 532 -17.69 0.13 30.90
CA GLU A 532 -16.28 -0.32 30.87
C GLU A 532 -16.05 -1.69 30.16
N GLY A 533 -16.95 -2.08 29.25
CA GLY A 533 -17.18 -3.49 28.89
C GLY A 533 -16.35 -4.10 27.76
N SER A 534 -15.27 -3.51 27.25
CA SER A 534 -14.46 -4.21 26.24
C SER A 534 -13.51 -5.20 26.89
N LEU A 535 -13.36 -6.40 26.32
CA LEU A 535 -12.36 -7.38 26.70
C LEU A 535 -10.97 -6.72 26.80
N ILE A 536 -10.64 -5.82 25.88
CA ILE A 536 -9.42 -4.99 25.89
C ILE A 536 -9.23 -4.22 27.21
N SER A 537 -10.29 -3.66 27.80
CA SER A 537 -10.19 -2.90 29.07
C SER A 537 -9.87 -3.80 30.27
N ARG A 538 -10.32 -5.05 30.22
CA ARG A 538 -10.03 -6.08 31.24
C ARG A 538 -8.65 -6.70 31.01
N LEU A 539 -8.29 -6.99 29.76
CA LEU A 539 -7.00 -7.55 29.37
C LEU A 539 -5.85 -6.55 29.54
N SER A 540 -6.09 -5.26 29.28
CA SER A 540 -5.09 -4.20 29.47
C SER A 540 -4.84 -3.86 30.94
N ARG A 541 -5.82 -4.09 31.82
CA ARG A 541 -5.62 -4.02 33.28
C ARG A 541 -4.81 -5.21 33.78
N TRP A 542 -5.20 -6.41 33.35
CA TRP A 542 -4.45 -7.63 33.66
C TRP A 542 -2.98 -7.58 33.22
N PHE A 543 -2.68 -7.04 32.03
CA PHE A 543 -1.31 -6.86 31.55
C PHE A 543 -0.50 -5.83 32.35
N ARG A 544 -1.17 -4.86 32.99
CA ARG A 544 -0.55 -3.86 33.85
C ARG A 544 -0.38 -4.32 35.30
N GLY A 545 -1.00 -5.44 35.68
CA GLY A 545 -1.06 -5.92 37.05
C GLY A 545 -2.02 -5.13 37.94
N ASP A 546 -2.97 -4.40 37.33
CA ASP A 546 -3.97 -3.56 38.00
C ASP A 546 -5.24 -4.33 38.40
#